data_AF-A0AAN9A916-F1
#
_entry.id   AF-A0AAN9A916-F1
#
_cell.length_a   1.000
_cell.length_b   1.000
_cell.length_c   1.000
_cell.angle_alpha   90.00
_cell.angle_beta   90.00
_cell.angle_gamma   90.00
#
_symmetry.space_group_name_H-M   'P 1'
#
loop_
_entity.id
_entity.type
_entity.pdbx_description
1 polymer ?
#
loop_
_entity_poly.entity_id
_entity_poly.type
_entity_poly.pdbx_seq_one_letter_code
_entity_poly.pdbx_strand_id
1 'polypeptide(L)'
;MCHRSGSQDRENTYSLVNEDAGFQEVRVALWHDSPAVFGNIFLGEVKIPINSLSPTQENSTWYFLLPRDSAARNTKGDLGTLRLNIQYTSDYVFNSQAYDSLRNLLLQSTGMEPITSSVAWLLGEVVAQKQDVVQPLTRVFLHHGQIVPFVSALARHEISKITDTNTIFRGNTLVSKCIDELMKLVGRHYLRTTLKPTLDTIFRDRKPCEIDPTKLQQGESREVNLGNLKEYISSVLKAIFNSALSCPPVMCQIFSELRELANTYFPNEREVRYSVISGFVFLRFFAPAILYPKLFDLTTEQIDPATHRTLTLISKTVQSVGNLVSSRTSHQNFREAYMQEVFALCETDKHVDAMRTVSKFFLKKICFVAAFFCFGYRERTENEEINHVLGVDQLSLSHVATD
;
A
#
# COMPACT_ATOMS: atom_id res chain seq x y z
N MET A 1 -7.85 30.14 15.96
CA MET A 1 -6.97 29.36 15.07
C MET A 1 -5.78 28.87 15.88
N CYS A 2 -5.82 27.61 16.29
CA CYS A 2 -4.67 26.76 16.60
C CYS A 2 -5.19 25.33 16.42
N HIS A 3 -5.41 24.93 15.16
CA HIS A 3 -5.58 23.53 14.82
C HIS A 3 -4.19 22.89 14.89
N ARG A 4 -3.87 22.22 16.00
CA ARG A 4 -2.83 21.19 15.99
C ARG A 4 -3.55 19.84 15.91
N SER A 5 -3.43 19.26 14.73
CA SER A 5 -4.00 17.99 14.30
C SER A 5 -3.32 16.82 15.01
N GLY A 6 -4.00 16.19 15.97
CA GLY A 6 -3.79 14.77 16.23
C GLY A 6 -4.43 13.98 15.08
N SER A 7 -3.85 12.83 14.69
CA SER A 7 -4.53 11.96 13.72
C SER A 7 -5.76 11.36 14.39
N GLN A 8 -6.93 11.61 13.81
CA GLN A 8 -8.18 11.02 14.27
C GLN A 8 -8.25 9.60 13.71
N ASP A 9 -7.79 8.61 14.47
CA ASP A 9 -7.75 7.22 14.01
C ASP A 9 -9.14 6.54 14.14
N ARG A 10 -10.00 7.04 15.04
CA ARG A 10 -11.44 6.70 15.21
C ARG A 10 -12.18 7.89 15.84
N GLU A 11 -13.53 7.94 15.75
CA GLU A 11 -14.37 9.10 16.14
C GLU A 11 -14.07 9.72 17.51
N ASN A 12 -13.41 9.04 18.45
CA ASN A 12 -13.10 9.54 19.80
C ASN A 12 -11.69 9.20 20.31
N THR A 13 -10.71 8.94 19.44
CA THR A 13 -9.32 8.63 19.86
C THR A 13 -8.36 9.65 19.27
N TYR A 14 -7.51 10.24 20.12
CA TYR A 14 -6.53 11.27 19.74
C TYR A 14 -5.14 10.83 20.17
N SER A 15 -4.20 10.74 19.22
CA SER A 15 -2.80 10.44 19.47
C SER A 15 -1.98 11.74 19.48
N LEU A 16 -1.09 11.87 20.47
CA LEU A 16 -0.19 13.02 20.61
C LEU A 16 1.24 12.52 20.43
N VAL A 17 1.95 13.07 19.45
CA VAL A 17 3.34 12.71 19.13
C VAL A 17 4.18 13.97 19.34
N ASN A 18 4.61 14.25 20.57
CA ASN A 18 5.56 15.34 20.84
C ASN A 18 6.23 15.23 22.22
N GLU A 19 7.51 15.61 22.30
CA GLU A 19 8.34 15.59 23.51
C GLU A 19 7.98 16.71 24.53
N ASP A 20 7.24 17.74 24.10
CA ASP A 20 6.79 18.84 24.97
C ASP A 20 5.43 18.51 25.65
N ALA A 21 5.39 17.48 26.48
CA ALA A 21 4.19 17.09 27.23
C ALA A 21 3.76 18.10 28.32
N GLY A 22 4.65 19.02 28.72
CA GLY A 22 4.47 19.89 29.88
C GLY A 22 3.33 20.91 29.80
N PHE A 23 2.84 21.25 28.59
CA PHE A 23 1.84 22.31 28.38
C PHE A 23 0.64 21.86 27.52
N GLN A 24 0.39 20.55 27.41
CA GLN A 24 -0.69 20.05 26.57
C GLN A 24 -2.02 20.01 27.33
N GLU A 25 -3.08 20.47 26.70
CA GLU A 25 -4.46 20.45 27.22
C GLU A 25 -5.40 19.75 26.24
N VAL A 26 -6.35 18.98 26.78
CA VAL A 26 -7.49 18.46 26.04
C VAL A 26 -8.58 19.53 26.06
N ARG A 27 -9.01 19.99 24.88
CA ARG A 27 -10.07 20.99 24.74
C ARG A 27 -11.31 20.36 24.12
N VAL A 28 -12.41 20.34 24.87
CA VAL A 28 -13.72 19.87 24.40
C VAL A 28 -14.65 21.07 24.27
N ALA A 29 -15.07 21.38 23.04
CA ALA A 29 -15.97 22.51 22.76
C ALA A 29 -17.36 22.01 22.34
N LEU A 30 -18.39 22.54 22.98
CA LEU A 30 -19.79 22.24 22.66
C LEU A 30 -20.36 23.32 21.73
N TRP A 31 -21.04 22.87 20.68
CA TRP A 31 -21.68 23.73 19.69
C TRP A 31 -23.11 23.29 19.45
N HIS A 32 -24.01 24.25 19.29
CA HIS A 32 -25.36 24.02 18.80
C HIS A 32 -25.37 24.22 17.28
N ASP A 33 -25.76 23.16 16.57
CA ASP A 33 -25.97 23.20 15.14
C ASP A 33 -27.27 23.98 14.85
N SER A 34 -27.15 25.15 14.24
CA SER A 34 -28.27 26.04 13.96
C SER A 34 -28.36 26.28 12.45
N PRO A 35 -29.53 26.11 11.82
CA PRO A 35 -29.70 26.32 10.38
C PRO A 35 -29.65 27.80 9.95
N ALA A 36 -29.24 28.72 10.83
CA ALA A 36 -29.16 30.15 10.55
C ALA A 36 -27.89 30.54 9.79
N VAL A 37 -27.99 31.64 9.02
CA VAL A 37 -26.99 32.23 8.11
C VAL A 37 -25.61 32.51 8.75
N PHE A 38 -25.50 32.45 10.09
CA PHE A 38 -24.29 32.81 10.85
C PHE A 38 -23.49 31.62 11.39
N GLY A 39 -23.88 30.37 11.07
CA GLY A 39 -23.14 29.17 11.46
C GLY A 39 -23.35 28.71 12.91
N ASN A 40 -22.63 27.65 13.29
CA ASN A 40 -22.80 26.95 14.57
C ASN A 40 -22.61 27.87 15.78
N ILE A 41 -23.52 27.80 16.75
CA ILE A 41 -23.50 28.63 17.96
C ILE A 41 -22.63 27.94 19.02
N PHE A 42 -21.61 28.63 19.52
CA PHE A 42 -20.75 28.11 20.57
C PHE A 42 -21.46 28.14 21.93
N LEU A 43 -21.49 27.01 22.63
CA LEU A 43 -22.15 26.86 23.92
C LEU A 43 -21.17 26.89 25.12
N GLY A 44 -19.91 26.52 24.91
CA GLY A 44 -18.89 26.51 25.95
C GLY A 44 -17.76 25.54 25.65
N GLU A 45 -16.65 25.64 26.37
CA GLU A 45 -15.52 24.70 26.26
C GLU A 45 -15.01 24.26 27.63
N VAL A 46 -14.49 23.04 27.69
CA VAL A 46 -13.74 22.51 28.83
C VAL A 46 -12.28 22.38 28.41
N LYS A 47 -11.36 22.88 29.23
CA LYS A 47 -9.91 22.74 29.06
C LYS A 47 -9.37 21.87 30.19
N ILE A 48 -8.77 20.73 29.85
CA ILE A 48 -8.24 19.76 30.83
C ILE A 48 -6.74 19.60 30.59
N PRO A 49 -5.89 20.08 31.52
CA PRO A 49 -4.45 19.85 31.44
C PRO A 49 -4.11 18.35 31.46
N ILE A 50 -3.24 17.87 30.57
CA ILE A 50 -2.90 16.43 30.50
C ILE A 50 -2.23 15.95 31.80
N ASN A 51 -1.45 16.82 32.45
CA ASN A 51 -0.84 16.52 33.75
C ASN A 51 -1.85 16.28 34.89
N SER A 52 -3.11 16.66 34.71
CA SER A 52 -4.20 16.39 35.66
C SER A 52 -4.85 15.03 35.45
N LEU A 53 -4.53 14.35 34.34
CA LEU A 53 -5.05 13.02 34.01
C LEU A 53 -4.10 11.94 34.51
N SER A 54 -4.65 10.91 35.14
CA SER A 54 -3.90 9.73 35.57
C SER A 54 -3.77 8.74 34.40
N PRO A 55 -2.57 8.22 34.05
CA PRO A 55 -2.33 7.36 32.88
C PRO A 55 -3.01 5.97 32.87
N THR A 56 -3.81 5.65 33.89
CA THR A 56 -4.35 4.29 34.11
C THR A 56 -5.74 4.28 34.72
N GLN A 57 -6.36 5.43 34.96
CA GLN A 57 -7.66 5.54 35.61
C GLN A 57 -8.67 6.19 34.68
N GLU A 58 -9.84 5.56 34.52
CA GLU A 58 -10.97 6.18 33.83
C GLU A 58 -11.50 7.35 34.67
N ASN A 59 -11.35 8.56 34.15
CA ASN A 59 -11.82 9.77 34.81
C ASN A 59 -13.19 10.16 34.26
N SER A 60 -14.25 9.55 34.79
CA SER A 60 -15.63 9.98 34.53
C SER A 60 -16.03 11.10 35.50
N THR A 61 -15.83 12.35 35.09
CA THR A 61 -16.04 13.54 35.95
C THR A 61 -16.91 14.59 35.24
N TRP A 62 -17.68 15.34 36.03
CA TRP A 62 -18.38 16.55 35.57
C TRP A 62 -17.42 17.74 35.53
N TYR A 63 -17.44 18.46 34.41
CA TYR A 63 -16.65 19.67 34.18
C TYR A 63 -17.59 20.85 33.90
N PHE A 64 -17.27 22.03 34.41
CA PHE A 64 -18.00 23.25 34.11
C PHE A 64 -17.60 23.80 32.74
N LEU A 65 -18.59 24.23 31.96
CA LEU A 65 -18.35 24.86 30.66
C LEU A 65 -17.84 26.29 30.86
N LEU A 66 -16.75 26.61 30.14
CA LEU A 66 -16.11 27.92 30.17
C LEU A 66 -16.37 28.69 28.87
N PRO A 67 -16.49 30.03 28.92
CA PRO A 67 -16.55 30.84 27.72
C PRO A 67 -15.20 30.85 27.00
N ARG A 68 -15.21 31.07 25.68
CA ARG A 68 -13.98 31.19 24.89
C ARG A 68 -13.20 32.45 25.29
N ASP A 69 -11.87 32.37 25.26
CA ASP A 69 -10.93 33.42 25.73
C ASP A 69 -11.22 34.84 25.20
N SER A 70 -11.85 35.00 24.02
CA SER A 70 -12.22 36.30 23.45
C SER A 70 -13.57 36.88 23.94
N ALA A 71 -14.43 36.07 24.57
CA ALA A 71 -15.79 36.42 24.99
C ALA A 71 -15.95 36.65 26.50
N ALA A 72 -14.87 36.46 27.28
CA ALA A 72 -14.85 36.50 28.74
C ALA A 72 -15.28 37.84 29.38
N ARG A 73 -15.55 38.89 28.60
CA ARG A 73 -15.93 40.20 29.12
C ARG A 73 -17.43 40.37 29.41
N ASN A 74 -18.33 39.47 28.96
CA ASN A 74 -19.79 39.74 29.09
C ASN A 74 -20.74 38.57 29.40
N THR A 75 -20.27 37.36 29.70
CA THR A 75 -21.16 36.23 30.01
C THR A 75 -21.15 35.91 31.52
N LYS A 76 -22.00 36.59 32.30
CA LYS A 76 -22.32 36.24 33.70
C LYS A 76 -23.45 35.19 33.76
N GLY A 77 -23.26 34.03 33.15
CA GLY A 77 -24.22 32.94 33.18
C GLY A 77 -23.52 31.59 33.37
N ASP A 78 -24.14 30.70 34.14
CA ASP A 78 -23.73 29.30 34.24
C ASP A 78 -23.96 28.64 32.86
N LEU A 79 -22.88 28.31 32.16
CA LEU A 79 -22.92 27.69 30.83
C LEU A 79 -23.28 26.18 30.91
N GLY A 80 -23.50 25.67 32.13
CA GLY A 80 -23.83 24.28 32.40
C GLY A 80 -22.60 23.40 32.61
N THR A 81 -22.86 22.10 32.76
CA THR A 81 -21.83 21.10 33.02
C THR A 81 -21.81 20.02 31.95
N LEU A 82 -20.62 19.47 31.70
CA LEU A 82 -20.37 18.40 30.76
C LEU A 82 -19.74 17.23 31.49
N ARG A 83 -20.35 16.04 31.40
CA ARG A 83 -19.74 14.81 31.91
C ARG A 83 -18.85 14.22 30.83
N LEU A 84 -17.56 14.10 31.12
CA LEU A 84 -16.59 13.48 30.21
C LEU A 84 -16.08 12.20 30.84
N ASN A 85 -15.94 11.14 30.03
CA ASN A 85 -15.16 9.96 30.37
C ASN A 85 -13.88 9.98 29.56
N ILE A 86 -12.74 10.14 30.22
CA ILE A 86 -11.44 10.30 29.58
C ILE A 86 -10.51 9.20 30.08
N GLN A 87 -9.92 8.48 29.14
CA GLN A 87 -8.84 7.53 29.37
C GLN A 87 -7.55 8.11 28.80
N TYR A 88 -6.55 8.27 29.66
CA TYR A 88 -5.22 8.72 29.26
C TYR A 88 -4.25 7.53 29.41
N THR A 89 -3.39 7.31 28.41
CA THR A 89 -2.32 6.31 28.44
C THR A 89 -1.02 6.99 28.01
N SER A 90 0.07 6.74 28.73
CA SER A 90 1.38 7.31 28.42
C SER A 90 2.38 6.19 28.12
N ASP A 91 2.79 6.09 26.85
CA ASP A 91 3.80 5.14 26.39
C ASP A 91 5.17 5.82 26.29
N TYR A 92 6.20 5.18 26.84
CA TYR A 92 7.57 5.68 26.81
C TYR A 92 8.38 4.87 25.79
N VAL A 93 8.90 5.56 24.77
CA VAL A 93 9.86 4.97 23.83
C VAL A 93 11.26 5.27 24.35
N PHE A 94 12.00 4.22 24.69
CA PHE A 94 13.37 4.38 25.18
C PHE A 94 14.32 4.79 24.05
N ASN A 95 15.53 5.22 24.41
CA ASN A 95 16.60 5.43 23.43
C ASN A 95 16.86 4.16 22.63
N SER A 96 17.24 4.30 21.36
CA SER A 96 17.47 3.17 20.44
C SER A 96 18.35 2.06 21.03
N GLN A 97 19.35 2.42 21.83
CA GLN A 97 20.30 1.49 22.46
C GLN A 97 19.62 0.46 23.38
N ALA A 98 18.53 0.84 24.03
CA ALA A 98 17.77 -0.08 24.90
C ALA A 98 17.16 -1.26 24.12
N TYR A 99 17.03 -1.12 22.79
CA TYR A 99 16.45 -2.14 21.92
C TYR A 99 17.49 -2.94 21.14
N ASP A 100 18.79 -2.68 21.31
CA ASP A 100 19.85 -3.29 20.49
C ASP A 100 19.87 -4.82 20.61
N SER A 101 19.69 -5.37 21.82
CA SER A 101 19.64 -6.82 22.02
C SER A 101 18.50 -7.49 21.24
N LEU A 102 17.29 -6.91 21.30
CA LEU A 102 16.14 -7.40 20.56
C LEU A 102 16.33 -7.22 19.05
N ARG A 103 16.83 -6.06 18.63
CA ARG A 103 17.12 -5.76 17.23
C ARG A 103 18.10 -6.76 16.64
N ASN A 104 19.23 -6.98 17.29
CA ASN A 104 20.26 -7.92 16.81
C ASN A 104 19.69 -9.34 16.70
N LEU A 105 18.90 -9.76 17.68
CA LEU A 105 18.23 -11.07 17.66
C LEU A 105 17.24 -11.19 16.49
N LEU A 106 16.48 -10.12 16.18
CA LEU A 106 15.61 -10.08 15.01
C LEU A 106 16.40 -10.15 13.70
N LEU A 107 17.45 -9.35 13.55
CA LEU A 107 18.27 -9.29 12.33
C LEU A 107 19.02 -10.61 12.06
N GLN A 108 19.41 -11.36 13.09
CA GLN A 108 19.98 -12.70 12.96
C GLN A 108 19.02 -13.72 12.33
N SER A 109 17.71 -13.45 12.33
CA SER A 109 16.69 -14.35 11.77
C SER A 109 16.93 -14.70 10.30
N THR A 110 17.53 -13.80 9.52
CA THR A 110 17.76 -14.04 8.08
C THR A 110 18.78 -15.14 7.79
N GLY A 111 19.71 -15.40 8.72
CA GLY A 111 20.76 -16.41 8.59
C GLY A 111 20.45 -17.74 9.26
N MET A 112 19.28 -17.88 9.90
CA MET A 112 18.90 -19.10 10.60
C MET A 112 18.26 -20.12 9.67
N GLU A 113 18.77 -21.34 9.69
CA GLU A 113 18.17 -22.50 9.01
C GLU A 113 17.80 -23.58 10.04
N PRO A 114 16.53 -24.03 10.10
CA PRO A 114 15.39 -23.55 9.31
C PRO A 114 14.91 -22.17 9.79
N ILE A 115 14.34 -21.37 8.88
CA ILE A 115 13.77 -20.04 9.19
C ILE A 115 12.68 -20.11 10.27
N THR A 116 12.04 -21.28 10.44
CA THR A 116 11.03 -21.53 11.48
C THR A 116 11.58 -21.47 12.91
N SER A 117 12.89 -21.62 13.09
CA SER A 117 13.54 -21.46 14.38
C SER A 117 13.90 -20.01 14.71
N SER A 118 13.66 -19.08 13.76
CA SER A 118 14.00 -17.67 13.94
C SER A 118 12.97 -16.93 14.78
N VAL A 119 13.43 -15.90 15.50
CA VAL A 119 12.55 -15.06 16.33
C VAL A 119 11.52 -14.33 15.48
N ALA A 120 11.91 -13.84 14.31
CA ALA A 120 10.98 -13.17 13.40
C ALA A 120 9.85 -14.10 12.92
N TRP A 121 10.15 -15.38 12.65
CA TRP A 121 9.12 -16.36 12.29
C TRP A 121 8.22 -16.70 13.49
N LEU A 122 8.81 -16.97 14.65
CA LEU A 122 8.06 -17.29 15.88
C LEU A 122 7.09 -16.18 16.26
N LEU A 123 7.49 -14.91 16.15
CA LEU A 123 6.61 -13.76 16.40
C LEU A 123 5.42 -13.74 15.42
N GLY A 124 5.64 -14.07 14.14
CA GLY A 124 4.58 -14.14 13.13
C GLY A 124 3.54 -15.25 13.39
N GLU A 125 3.93 -16.29 14.12
CA GLU A 125 3.07 -17.44 14.43
C GLU A 125 2.39 -17.34 15.79
N VAL A 126 3.05 -16.78 16.81
CA VAL A 126 2.50 -16.65 18.16
C VAL A 126 1.45 -15.54 18.25
N VAL A 127 1.56 -14.48 17.45
CA VAL A 127 0.64 -13.35 17.50
C VAL A 127 -0.65 -13.63 16.73
N ALA A 128 -1.79 -13.46 17.40
CA ALA A 128 -3.12 -13.72 16.84
C ALA A 128 -3.42 -12.86 15.60
N GLN A 129 -3.10 -11.57 15.65
CA GLN A 129 -3.22 -10.65 14.51
C GLN A 129 -1.87 -10.48 13.82
N LYS A 130 -1.65 -11.23 12.74
CA LYS A 130 -0.41 -11.19 11.95
C LYS A 130 0.01 -9.78 11.51
N GLN A 131 -0.94 -8.87 11.28
CA GLN A 131 -0.63 -7.49 10.86
C GLN A 131 0.17 -6.70 11.91
N ASP A 132 -0.08 -6.95 13.20
CA ASP A 132 0.56 -6.22 14.29
C ASP A 132 2.07 -6.49 14.37
N VAL A 133 2.50 -7.65 13.86
CA VAL A 133 3.92 -8.05 13.79
C VAL A 133 4.53 -7.75 12.42
N VAL A 134 3.78 -7.98 11.34
CA VAL A 134 4.26 -7.78 9.98
C VAL A 134 4.74 -6.35 9.74
N GLN A 135 3.99 -5.36 10.21
CA GLN A 135 4.35 -3.96 10.03
C GLN A 135 5.68 -3.58 10.68
N PRO A 136 5.88 -3.78 12.00
CA PRO A 136 7.15 -3.46 12.63
C PRO A 136 8.31 -4.32 12.09
N LEU A 137 8.10 -5.63 11.86
CA LEU A 137 9.16 -6.47 11.27
C LEU A 137 9.60 -5.95 9.90
N THR A 138 8.65 -5.70 9.01
CA THR A 138 8.95 -5.20 7.65
C THR A 138 9.74 -3.90 7.72
N ARG A 139 9.36 -2.98 8.62
CA ARG A 139 10.08 -1.70 8.82
C ARG A 139 11.49 -1.89 9.35
N VAL A 140 11.69 -2.76 10.35
CA VAL A 140 13.02 -3.05 10.92
C VAL A 140 13.94 -3.66 9.86
N PHE A 141 13.50 -4.72 9.18
CA PHE A 141 14.32 -5.36 8.14
C PHE A 141 14.57 -4.44 6.94
N LEU A 142 13.61 -3.60 6.57
CA LEU A 142 13.78 -2.61 5.50
C LEU A 142 14.82 -1.55 5.89
N HIS A 143 14.73 -1.00 7.11
CA HIS A 143 15.67 0.00 7.62
C HIS A 143 17.12 -0.53 7.66
N HIS A 144 17.31 -1.80 8.00
CA HIS A 144 18.62 -2.44 8.05
C HIS A 144 19.06 -3.09 6.73
N GLY A 145 18.32 -2.90 5.63
CA GLY A 145 18.69 -3.44 4.31
C GLY A 145 18.61 -4.97 4.20
N GLN A 146 17.94 -5.64 5.15
CA GLN A 146 17.85 -7.11 5.22
C GLN A 146 16.47 -7.66 4.82
N ILE A 147 15.57 -6.81 4.33
CA ILE A 147 14.21 -7.24 3.94
C ILE A 147 14.19 -8.26 2.80
N VAL A 148 15.09 -8.14 1.82
CA VAL A 148 15.13 -9.07 0.67
C VAL A 148 15.58 -10.46 1.14
N PRO A 149 16.74 -10.63 1.82
CA PRO A 149 17.11 -11.92 2.40
C PRO A 149 16.04 -12.53 3.32
N PHE A 150 15.41 -11.70 4.16
CA PHE A 150 14.37 -12.13 5.07
C PHE A 150 13.14 -12.70 4.34
N VAL A 151 12.57 -11.94 3.41
CA VAL A 151 11.41 -12.37 2.63
C VAL A 151 11.75 -13.56 1.75
N SER A 152 12.94 -13.62 1.14
CA SER A 152 13.39 -14.78 0.36
C SER A 152 13.48 -16.05 1.21
N ALA A 153 14.00 -15.97 2.44
CA ALA A 153 14.08 -17.13 3.35
C ALA A 153 12.68 -17.64 3.74
N LEU A 154 11.77 -16.73 4.08
CA LEU A 154 10.38 -17.09 4.36
C LEU A 154 9.69 -17.70 3.13
N ALA A 155 9.87 -17.09 1.95
CA ALA A 155 9.27 -17.54 0.70
C ALA A 155 9.80 -18.93 0.28
N ARG A 156 11.09 -19.20 0.47
CA ARG A 156 11.70 -20.52 0.23
C ARG A 156 11.07 -21.60 1.10
N HIS A 157 10.87 -21.31 2.38
CA HIS A 157 10.21 -22.25 3.27
C HIS A 157 8.74 -22.49 2.88
N GLU A 158 7.99 -21.43 2.55
CA GLU A 158 6.59 -21.56 2.15
C GLU A 158 6.46 -22.36 0.84
N ILE A 159 7.23 -22.01 -0.20
CA ILE A 159 7.14 -22.66 -1.51
C ILE A 159 7.53 -24.14 -1.47
N SER A 160 8.46 -24.52 -0.58
CA SER A 160 8.85 -25.93 -0.40
C SER A 160 7.73 -26.85 0.09
N LYS A 161 6.68 -26.29 0.70
CA LYS A 161 5.52 -27.03 1.20
C LYS A 161 4.35 -27.07 0.21
N ILE A 162 4.43 -26.31 -0.88
CA ILE A 162 3.32 -26.16 -1.81
C ILE A 162 3.34 -27.28 -2.84
N THR A 163 2.21 -27.96 -2.99
CA THR A 163 2.01 -29.02 -3.99
C THR A 163 1.19 -28.54 -5.18
N ASP A 164 0.21 -27.66 -4.96
CA ASP A 164 -0.61 -27.05 -6.01
C ASP A 164 -0.08 -25.65 -6.37
N THR A 165 0.38 -25.50 -7.60
CA THR A 165 0.93 -24.24 -8.12
C THR A 165 -0.10 -23.10 -8.17
N ASN A 166 -1.40 -23.42 -8.14
CA ASN A 166 -2.46 -22.42 -8.04
C ASN A 166 -2.60 -21.82 -6.64
N THR A 167 -1.97 -22.39 -5.61
CA THR A 167 -2.09 -21.90 -4.22
C THR A 167 -0.90 -21.06 -3.76
N ILE A 168 0.14 -20.95 -4.60
CA ILE A 168 1.40 -20.30 -4.24
C ILE A 168 1.16 -18.85 -3.81
N PHE A 169 1.57 -18.53 -2.57
CA PHE A 169 1.42 -17.22 -1.94
C PHE A 169 -0.01 -16.64 -2.02
N ARG A 170 -1.06 -17.47 -2.09
CA ARG A 170 -2.47 -17.03 -2.10
C ARG A 170 -3.10 -16.94 -0.71
N GLY A 171 -2.47 -17.53 0.31
CA GLY A 171 -2.95 -17.55 1.69
C GLY A 171 -2.68 -16.27 2.49
N ASN A 172 -3.19 -16.24 3.74
CA ASN A 172 -2.85 -15.25 4.76
C ASN A 172 -1.57 -15.69 5.50
N THR A 173 -0.43 -15.61 4.82
CA THR A 173 0.86 -16.08 5.32
C THR A 173 1.77 -14.93 5.72
N LEU A 174 2.80 -15.22 6.53
CA LEU A 174 3.79 -14.21 6.89
C LEU A 174 4.49 -13.62 5.65
N VAL A 175 4.81 -14.46 4.64
CA VAL A 175 5.41 -14.02 3.37
C VAL A 175 4.52 -13.02 2.64
N SER A 176 3.28 -13.42 2.38
CA SER A 176 2.33 -12.59 1.62
C SER A 176 2.06 -11.26 2.33
N LYS A 177 1.92 -11.28 3.66
CA LYS A 177 1.72 -10.07 4.46
C LYS A 177 2.95 -9.15 4.50
N CYS A 178 4.16 -9.69 4.64
CA CYS A 178 5.39 -8.89 4.57
C CYS A 178 5.55 -8.21 3.21
N ILE A 179 5.25 -8.92 2.12
CA ILE A 179 5.31 -8.33 0.77
C ILE A 179 4.22 -7.24 0.60
N ASP A 180 2.99 -7.49 1.07
CA ASP A 180 1.91 -6.51 1.02
C ASP A 180 2.29 -5.21 1.76
N GLU A 181 2.84 -5.33 2.97
CA GLU A 181 3.26 -4.18 3.76
C GLU A 181 4.46 -3.48 3.12
N LEU A 182 5.44 -4.23 2.61
CA LEU A 182 6.57 -3.65 1.91
C LEU A 182 6.11 -2.83 0.70
N MET A 183 5.26 -3.39 -0.16
CA MET A 183 4.72 -2.69 -1.31
C MET A 183 3.99 -1.41 -0.91
N LYS A 184 3.25 -1.41 0.22
CA LYS A 184 2.62 -0.21 0.76
C LYS A 184 3.61 0.81 1.31
N LEU A 185 4.74 0.39 1.86
CA LEU A 185 5.75 1.29 2.42
C LEU A 185 6.58 1.96 1.31
N VAL A 186 7.11 1.18 0.38
CA VAL A 186 8.04 1.70 -0.65
C VAL A 186 7.35 2.06 -1.96
N GLY A 187 6.17 1.50 -2.22
CA GLY A 187 5.43 1.68 -3.47
C GLY A 187 4.56 2.93 -3.53
N ARG A 188 4.46 3.73 -2.46
CA ARG A 188 3.56 4.90 -2.42
C ARG A 188 3.84 5.90 -3.54
N HIS A 189 5.10 6.31 -3.67
CA HIS A 189 5.49 7.25 -4.73
C HIS A 189 5.24 6.65 -6.11
N TYR A 190 5.56 5.36 -6.29
CA TYR A 190 5.33 4.64 -7.53
C TYR A 190 3.83 4.60 -7.92
N LEU A 191 2.94 4.29 -6.98
CA LEU A 191 1.49 4.33 -7.22
C LEU A 191 0.99 5.72 -7.56
N ARG A 192 1.46 6.76 -6.85
CA ARG A 192 1.05 8.14 -7.11
C ARG A 192 1.46 8.56 -8.52
N THR A 193 2.72 8.37 -8.90
CA THR A 193 3.19 8.75 -10.24
C THR A 193 2.50 7.94 -11.35
N THR A 194 2.16 6.67 -11.09
CA THR A 194 1.55 5.79 -12.10
C THR A 194 0.05 6.00 -12.25
N LEU A 195 -0.72 6.00 -11.15
CA LEU A 195 -2.18 5.96 -11.19
C LEU A 195 -2.84 7.31 -11.00
N LYS A 196 -2.23 8.23 -10.21
CA LYS A 196 -2.90 9.46 -9.80
C LYS A 196 -3.37 10.31 -10.99
N PRO A 197 -2.60 10.54 -12.06
CA PRO A 197 -3.06 11.36 -13.19
C PRO A 197 -4.33 10.81 -13.86
N THR A 198 -4.42 9.49 -13.99
CA THR A 198 -5.59 8.82 -14.59
C THR A 198 -6.78 8.83 -13.62
N LEU A 199 -6.54 8.61 -12.33
CA LEU A 199 -7.60 8.65 -11.30
C LEU A 199 -8.16 10.07 -11.13
N ASP A 200 -7.32 11.10 -11.12
CA ASP A 200 -7.74 12.50 -11.03
C ASP A 200 -8.63 12.89 -12.23
N THR A 201 -8.38 12.30 -13.41
CA THR A 201 -9.27 12.45 -14.57
C THR A 201 -10.63 11.78 -14.35
N ILE A 202 -10.66 10.56 -13.79
CA ILE A 202 -11.93 9.88 -13.45
C ILE A 202 -12.72 10.69 -12.41
N PHE A 203 -12.06 11.23 -11.39
CA PHE A 203 -12.70 12.03 -10.33
C PHE A 203 -13.27 13.36 -10.84
N ARG A 204 -12.62 13.96 -11.84
CA ARG A 204 -13.08 15.19 -12.48
C ARG A 204 -14.22 14.94 -13.45
N ASP A 205 -14.07 13.95 -14.34
CA ASP A 205 -14.98 13.75 -15.46
C ASP A 205 -16.30 13.07 -15.03
N ARG A 206 -16.24 12.17 -14.02
CA ARG A 206 -17.40 11.45 -13.44
C ARG A 206 -18.38 10.85 -14.46
N LYS A 207 -17.87 10.42 -15.62
CA LYS A 207 -18.67 9.80 -16.69
C LYS A 207 -19.38 8.53 -16.17
N PRO A 208 -20.66 8.31 -16.51
CA PRO A 208 -21.37 7.09 -16.17
C PRO A 208 -20.72 5.88 -16.87
N CYS A 209 -20.51 4.82 -16.11
CA CYS A 209 -19.82 3.59 -16.55
C CYS A 209 -20.58 2.33 -16.13
N GLU A 210 -21.86 2.44 -15.73
CA GLU A 210 -22.65 1.26 -15.37
C GLU A 210 -23.02 0.45 -16.62
N ILE A 211 -22.82 -0.85 -16.53
CA ILE A 211 -22.93 -1.81 -17.64
C ILE A 211 -23.83 -3.00 -17.28
N ASP A 212 -24.18 -3.14 -16.00
CA ASP A 212 -25.13 -4.11 -15.48
C ASP A 212 -26.56 -3.70 -15.90
N PRO A 213 -27.23 -4.47 -16.76
CA PRO A 213 -28.57 -4.13 -17.24
C PRO A 213 -29.60 -3.94 -16.13
N THR A 214 -29.38 -4.56 -14.96
CA THR A 214 -30.29 -4.47 -13.81
C THR A 214 -30.12 -3.18 -13.00
N LYS A 215 -29.02 -2.44 -13.22
CA LYS A 215 -28.66 -1.22 -12.46
C LYS A 215 -28.63 0.05 -13.31
N LEU A 216 -28.85 -0.08 -14.62
CA LEU A 216 -28.97 1.07 -15.53
C LEU A 216 -30.19 1.91 -15.15
N GLN A 217 -30.00 3.23 -15.10
CA GLN A 217 -31.10 4.15 -14.89
C GLN A 217 -31.90 4.38 -16.18
N GLN A 218 -33.17 4.81 -16.05
CA GLN A 218 -33.99 5.15 -17.21
C GLN A 218 -33.35 6.30 -18.00
N GLY A 219 -33.02 6.05 -19.28
CA GLY A 219 -32.39 7.02 -20.18
C GLY A 219 -30.87 6.88 -20.32
N GLU A 220 -30.22 6.00 -19.56
CA GLU A 220 -28.79 5.70 -19.76
C GLU A 220 -28.58 4.74 -20.94
N SER A 221 -27.64 5.08 -21.82
CA SER A 221 -27.21 4.17 -22.88
C SER A 221 -26.06 3.30 -22.40
N ARG A 222 -26.32 1.99 -22.33
CA ARG A 222 -25.31 0.97 -22.02
C ARG A 222 -24.09 1.08 -22.93
N GLU A 223 -24.29 1.34 -24.21
CA GLU A 223 -23.23 1.43 -25.21
C GLU A 223 -22.29 2.61 -24.94
N VAL A 224 -22.86 3.76 -24.54
CA VAL A 224 -22.08 4.95 -24.16
C VAL A 224 -21.31 4.70 -22.87
N ASN A 225 -21.96 4.14 -21.85
CA ASN A 225 -21.32 3.81 -20.57
C ASN A 225 -20.15 2.83 -20.74
N LEU A 226 -20.33 1.87 -21.63
CA LEU A 226 -19.32 0.89 -22.00
C LEU A 226 -18.14 1.55 -22.73
N GLY A 227 -18.41 2.50 -23.64
CA GLY A 227 -17.38 3.33 -24.27
C GLY A 227 -16.55 4.12 -23.26
N ASN A 228 -17.21 4.78 -22.30
CA ASN A 228 -16.55 5.53 -21.22
C ASN A 228 -15.66 4.61 -20.37
N LEU A 229 -16.18 3.44 -19.98
CA LEU A 229 -15.45 2.47 -19.17
C LEU A 229 -14.19 1.96 -19.90
N LYS A 230 -14.28 1.70 -21.21
CA LYS A 230 -13.12 1.28 -22.03
C LYS A 230 -12.03 2.33 -22.07
N GLU A 231 -12.40 3.60 -22.19
CA GLU A 231 -11.46 4.72 -22.22
C GLU A 231 -10.66 4.76 -20.91
N TYR A 232 -11.35 4.67 -19.77
CA TYR A 232 -10.71 4.65 -18.46
C TYR A 232 -9.83 3.41 -18.24
N ILE A 233 -10.33 2.21 -18.57
CA ILE A 233 -9.55 0.97 -18.45
C ILE A 233 -8.28 1.05 -19.29
N SER A 234 -8.39 1.49 -20.55
CA SER A 234 -7.26 1.61 -21.46
C SER A 234 -6.22 2.61 -20.96
N SER A 235 -6.67 3.74 -20.42
CA SER A 235 -5.79 4.75 -19.82
C SER A 235 -5.04 4.20 -18.60
N VAL A 236 -5.75 3.49 -17.69
CA VAL A 236 -5.16 2.89 -16.49
C VAL A 236 -4.16 1.80 -16.84
N LEU A 237 -4.52 0.85 -17.72
CA LEU A 237 -3.63 -0.23 -18.13
C LEU A 237 -2.39 0.31 -18.86
N LYS A 238 -2.55 1.31 -19.73
CA LYS A 238 -1.42 1.96 -20.40
C LYS A 238 -0.47 2.62 -19.39
N ALA A 239 -1.01 3.30 -18.38
CA ALA A 239 -0.19 3.90 -17.32
C ALA A 239 0.61 2.83 -16.57
N ILE A 240 -0.04 1.73 -16.17
CA ILE A 240 0.61 0.59 -15.48
C ILE A 240 1.70 -0.04 -16.36
N PHE A 241 1.41 -0.40 -17.61
CA PHE A 241 2.38 -1.12 -18.44
C PHE A 241 3.59 -0.27 -18.83
N ASN A 242 3.45 1.06 -18.86
CA ASN A 242 4.55 1.98 -19.12
C ASN A 242 5.39 2.31 -17.88
N SER A 243 4.91 1.98 -16.68
CA SER A 243 5.58 2.34 -15.42
C SER A 243 6.64 1.33 -14.95
N ALA A 244 6.89 0.25 -15.70
CA ALA A 244 7.76 -0.87 -15.29
C ALA A 244 9.14 -0.43 -14.76
N LEU A 245 9.75 0.57 -15.41
CA LEU A 245 11.10 1.06 -15.06
C LEU A 245 11.11 1.96 -13.81
N SER A 246 9.95 2.49 -13.41
CA SER A 246 9.79 3.32 -12.22
C SER A 246 9.48 2.50 -10.97
N CYS A 247 9.40 1.17 -11.09
CA CYS A 247 9.15 0.28 -9.96
C CYS A 247 10.31 0.35 -8.94
N PRO A 248 10.04 0.48 -7.64
CA PRO A 248 11.09 0.60 -6.62
C PRO A 248 12.09 -0.56 -6.64
N PRO A 249 13.41 -0.31 -6.51
CA PRO A 249 14.44 -1.35 -6.64
C PRO A 249 14.25 -2.55 -5.69
N VAL A 250 13.88 -2.30 -4.43
CA VAL A 250 13.66 -3.37 -3.44
C VAL A 250 12.47 -4.26 -3.78
N MET A 251 11.42 -3.71 -4.41
CA MET A 251 10.30 -4.51 -4.92
C MET A 251 10.76 -5.37 -6.10
N CYS A 252 11.53 -4.80 -7.03
CA CYS A 252 12.09 -5.53 -8.17
C CYS A 252 12.95 -6.72 -7.70
N GLN A 253 13.80 -6.51 -6.69
CA GLN A 253 14.64 -7.56 -6.11
C GLN A 253 13.79 -8.72 -5.55
N ILE A 254 12.78 -8.43 -4.74
CA ILE A 254 11.88 -9.47 -4.20
C ILE A 254 11.12 -10.19 -5.31
N PHE A 255 10.59 -9.49 -6.30
CA PHE A 255 9.91 -10.13 -7.41
C PHE A 255 10.85 -11.04 -8.23
N SER A 256 12.10 -10.63 -8.41
CA SER A 256 13.13 -11.46 -9.03
C SER A 256 13.41 -12.72 -8.20
N GLU A 257 13.56 -12.60 -6.88
CA GLU A 257 13.76 -13.72 -5.97
C GLU A 257 12.58 -14.71 -5.99
N LEU A 258 11.35 -14.21 -5.94
CA LEU A 258 10.15 -15.05 -6.02
C LEU A 258 10.06 -15.79 -7.36
N ARG A 259 10.46 -15.13 -8.45
CA ARG A 259 10.50 -15.74 -9.79
C ARG A 259 11.54 -16.86 -9.88
N GLU A 260 12.73 -16.66 -9.31
CA GLU A 260 13.77 -17.69 -9.28
C GLU A 260 13.37 -18.86 -8.37
N LEU A 261 12.79 -18.59 -7.19
CA LEU A 261 12.23 -19.65 -6.35
C LEU A 261 11.17 -20.47 -7.08
N ALA A 262 10.23 -19.81 -7.76
CA ALA A 262 9.23 -20.51 -8.58
C ALA A 262 9.87 -21.35 -9.70
N ASN A 263 10.95 -20.85 -10.32
CA ASN A 263 11.69 -21.57 -11.35
C ASN A 263 12.43 -22.80 -10.79
N THR A 264 12.98 -22.70 -9.58
CA THR A 264 13.69 -23.81 -8.91
C THR A 264 12.74 -24.92 -8.46
N TYR A 265 11.61 -24.58 -7.82
CA TYR A 265 10.67 -25.57 -7.28
C TYR A 265 9.72 -26.13 -8.34
N PHE A 266 9.39 -25.35 -9.37
CA PHE A 266 8.48 -25.75 -10.45
C PHE A 266 9.10 -25.54 -11.85
N PRO A 267 10.23 -26.21 -12.17
CA PRO A 267 10.98 -25.96 -13.41
C PRO A 267 10.16 -26.25 -14.68
N ASN A 268 9.27 -27.24 -14.59
CA ASN A 268 8.39 -27.68 -15.69
C ASN A 268 7.19 -26.74 -15.91
N GLU A 269 6.85 -25.87 -14.95
CA GLU A 269 5.72 -24.96 -15.04
C GLU A 269 6.16 -23.51 -15.31
N ARG A 270 6.51 -23.23 -16.56
CA ARG A 270 7.05 -21.90 -16.96
C ARG A 270 6.12 -20.73 -16.63
N GLU A 271 4.81 -20.96 -16.57
CA GLU A 271 3.82 -19.92 -16.26
C GLU A 271 3.88 -19.46 -14.79
N VAL A 272 4.25 -20.38 -13.88
CA VAL A 272 4.29 -20.11 -12.44
C VAL A 272 5.27 -18.99 -12.11
N ARG A 273 6.37 -18.91 -12.86
CA ARG A 273 7.43 -17.89 -12.73
C ARG A 273 6.89 -16.46 -12.76
N TYR A 274 5.84 -16.21 -13.56
CA TYR A 274 5.21 -14.90 -13.66
C TYR A 274 3.88 -14.82 -12.92
N SER A 275 3.18 -15.94 -12.71
CA SER A 275 1.92 -15.94 -11.95
C SER A 275 2.13 -15.52 -10.49
N VAL A 276 3.24 -15.95 -9.86
CA VAL A 276 3.57 -15.60 -8.47
C VAL A 276 3.77 -14.09 -8.30
N ILE A 277 4.43 -13.45 -9.26
CA ILE A 277 4.64 -11.99 -9.25
C ILE A 277 3.34 -11.27 -9.60
N SER A 278 2.61 -11.77 -10.59
CA SER A 278 1.34 -11.19 -11.04
C SER A 278 0.34 -11.06 -9.89
N GLY A 279 0.25 -12.07 -9.03
CA GLY A 279 -0.58 -12.05 -7.83
C GLY A 279 -0.26 -10.88 -6.89
N PHE A 280 1.01 -10.54 -6.69
CA PHE A 280 1.37 -9.39 -5.86
C PHE A 280 1.13 -8.06 -6.58
N VAL A 281 1.60 -7.94 -7.82
CA VAL A 281 1.58 -6.67 -8.55
C VAL A 281 0.17 -6.24 -8.95
N PHE A 282 -0.64 -7.13 -9.53
CA PHE A 282 -1.98 -6.78 -9.97
C PHE A 282 -3.01 -6.92 -8.86
N LEU A 283 -3.06 -8.06 -8.18
CA LEU A 283 -4.15 -8.37 -7.24
C LEU A 283 -3.95 -7.72 -5.86
N ARG A 284 -2.70 -7.53 -5.40
CA ARG A 284 -2.44 -7.00 -4.04
C ARG A 284 -1.90 -5.58 -4.00
N PHE A 285 -1.52 -5.02 -5.16
CA PHE A 285 -0.96 -3.68 -5.25
C PHE A 285 -1.82 -2.74 -6.10
N PHE A 286 -1.86 -2.93 -7.43
CA PHE A 286 -2.59 -2.00 -8.31
C PHE A 286 -4.11 -2.06 -8.12
N ALA A 287 -4.72 -3.24 -8.12
CA ALA A 287 -6.18 -3.34 -8.02
C ALA A 287 -6.76 -2.83 -6.70
N PRO A 288 -6.17 -3.13 -5.52
CA PRO A 288 -6.59 -2.52 -4.27
C PRO A 288 -6.38 -1.00 -4.24
N ALA A 289 -5.30 -0.50 -4.85
CA ALA A 289 -5.05 0.94 -4.95
C ALA A 289 -6.08 1.67 -5.82
N ILE A 290 -6.58 1.03 -6.88
CA ILE A 290 -7.66 1.56 -7.72
C ILE A 290 -9.00 1.51 -6.98
N LEU A 291 -9.29 0.41 -6.27
CA LEU A 291 -10.56 0.22 -5.57
C LEU A 291 -10.69 1.12 -4.34
N TYR A 292 -9.60 1.27 -3.57
CA TYR A 292 -9.58 2.03 -2.32
C TYR A 292 -8.51 3.13 -2.36
N PRO A 293 -8.62 4.13 -3.27
CA PRO A 293 -7.56 5.09 -3.52
C PRO A 293 -7.23 5.98 -2.30
N LYS A 294 -8.16 6.14 -1.36
CA LYS A 294 -7.90 6.83 -0.08
C LYS A 294 -6.88 6.10 0.79
N LEU A 295 -6.95 4.76 0.85
CA LEU A 295 -6.03 3.95 1.67
C LEU A 295 -4.58 3.97 1.15
N PHE A 296 -4.39 4.43 -0.09
CA PHE A 296 -3.10 4.52 -0.78
C PHE A 296 -2.66 5.97 -1.04
N ASP A 297 -3.29 6.95 -0.38
CA ASP A 297 -2.99 8.38 -0.51
C ASP A 297 -3.09 8.92 -1.96
N LEU A 298 -3.97 8.33 -2.78
CA LEU A 298 -4.17 8.75 -4.17
C LEU A 298 -5.19 9.89 -4.29
N THR A 299 -6.15 9.96 -3.36
CA THR A 299 -7.14 11.03 -3.25
C THR A 299 -7.50 11.32 -1.80
N THR A 300 -7.82 12.58 -1.51
CA THR A 300 -8.40 13.03 -0.23
C THR A 300 -9.90 13.30 -0.35
N GLU A 301 -10.45 13.33 -1.56
CA GLU A 301 -11.84 13.67 -1.82
C GLU A 301 -12.81 12.54 -1.43
N GLN A 302 -14.04 12.89 -1.05
CA GLN A 302 -15.10 11.88 -0.92
C GLN A 302 -15.49 11.36 -2.30
N ILE A 303 -15.52 10.03 -2.42
CA ILE A 303 -15.85 9.33 -3.67
C ILE A 303 -17.32 8.99 -3.59
N ASP A 304 -18.10 9.51 -4.54
CA ASP A 304 -19.52 9.22 -4.64
C ASP A 304 -19.77 7.76 -5.09
N PRO A 305 -20.97 7.20 -4.85
CA PRO A 305 -21.27 5.81 -5.16
C PRO A 305 -21.09 5.43 -6.65
N ALA A 306 -21.38 6.36 -7.58
CA ALA A 306 -21.25 6.09 -9.00
C ALA A 306 -19.77 6.01 -9.41
N THR A 307 -18.93 6.94 -8.93
CA THR A 307 -17.49 6.90 -9.15
C THR A 307 -16.85 5.68 -8.48
N HIS A 308 -17.27 5.31 -7.26
CA HIS A 308 -16.79 4.10 -6.59
C HIS A 308 -17.15 2.84 -7.40
N ARG A 309 -18.34 2.80 -8.01
CA ARG A 309 -18.74 1.72 -8.92
C ARG A 309 -17.85 1.66 -10.15
N THR A 310 -17.52 2.79 -10.77
CA THR A 310 -16.55 2.86 -11.88
C THR A 310 -15.19 2.31 -11.47
N LEU A 311 -14.65 2.73 -10.32
CA LEU A 311 -13.38 2.20 -9.79
C LEU A 311 -13.44 0.69 -9.52
N THR A 312 -14.59 0.18 -9.08
CA THR A 312 -14.80 -1.26 -8.86
C THR A 312 -14.70 -2.04 -10.17
N LEU A 313 -15.32 -1.55 -11.25
CA LEU A 313 -15.26 -2.18 -12.56
C LEU A 313 -13.82 -2.18 -13.11
N ILE A 314 -13.13 -1.03 -13.03
CA ILE A 314 -11.73 -0.91 -13.46
C ILE A 314 -10.83 -1.85 -12.64
N SER A 315 -10.97 -1.87 -11.32
CA SER A 315 -10.20 -2.74 -10.43
C SER A 315 -10.42 -4.22 -10.76
N LYS A 316 -11.67 -4.65 -11.00
CA LYS A 316 -11.99 -6.02 -11.44
C LYS A 316 -11.30 -6.36 -12.77
N THR A 317 -11.27 -5.42 -13.73
CA THR A 317 -10.56 -5.60 -15.00
C THR A 317 -9.06 -5.81 -14.78
N VAL A 318 -8.43 -4.95 -13.98
CA VAL A 318 -7.00 -5.07 -13.64
C VAL A 318 -6.68 -6.39 -12.91
N GLN A 319 -7.55 -6.84 -12.00
CA GLN A 319 -7.37 -8.14 -11.33
C GLN A 319 -7.40 -9.31 -12.31
N SER A 320 -8.36 -9.29 -13.24
CA SER A 320 -8.48 -10.34 -14.25
C SER A 320 -7.29 -10.35 -15.22
N VAL A 321 -6.77 -9.19 -15.61
CA VAL A 321 -5.50 -9.09 -16.36
C VAL A 321 -4.37 -9.82 -15.62
N GLY A 322 -4.25 -9.64 -14.30
CA GLY A 322 -3.30 -10.38 -13.47
C GLY A 322 -3.55 -11.90 -13.47
N ASN A 323 -4.81 -12.32 -13.48
CA ASN A 323 -5.20 -13.73 -13.54
C ASN A 323 -4.91 -14.38 -14.91
N LEU A 324 -4.92 -13.62 -16.02
CA LEU A 324 -4.55 -14.13 -17.35
C LEU A 324 -3.09 -14.61 -17.43
N VAL A 325 -2.20 -14.05 -16.59
CA VAL A 325 -0.82 -14.50 -16.46
C VAL A 325 -0.74 -15.89 -15.80
N SER A 326 -1.72 -16.20 -14.95
CA SER A 326 -1.78 -17.45 -14.17
C SER A 326 -2.55 -18.57 -14.87
N SER A 327 -3.45 -18.23 -15.81
CA SER A 327 -4.34 -19.19 -16.46
C SER A 327 -3.66 -19.87 -17.65
N ARG A 328 -3.62 -21.21 -17.60
CA ARG A 328 -3.21 -22.10 -18.71
C ARG A 328 -4.17 -22.04 -19.90
N THR A 329 -5.41 -21.63 -19.66
CA THR A 329 -6.48 -21.53 -20.67
C THR A 329 -6.89 -20.08 -20.89
N SER A 330 -7.25 -19.74 -22.13
CA SER A 330 -7.79 -18.43 -22.54
C SER A 330 -9.18 -18.15 -21.95
N HIS A 331 -9.87 -19.20 -21.49
CA HIS A 331 -11.21 -19.13 -20.92
C HIS A 331 -11.16 -18.84 -19.42
N GLN A 332 -11.49 -17.60 -19.06
CA GLN A 332 -11.81 -17.21 -17.67
C GLN A 332 -13.28 -17.55 -17.39
N ASN A 333 -13.54 -18.28 -16.31
CA ASN A 333 -14.90 -18.45 -15.79
C ASN A 333 -15.33 -17.17 -15.07
N PHE A 334 -15.83 -16.20 -15.82
CA PHE A 334 -16.39 -14.99 -15.25
C PHE A 334 -17.66 -15.33 -14.46
N ARG A 335 -17.64 -15.09 -13.14
CA ARG A 335 -18.83 -15.27 -12.28
C ARG A 335 -19.97 -14.31 -12.63
N GLU A 336 -19.65 -13.18 -13.27
CA GLU A 336 -20.60 -12.13 -13.63
C GLU A 336 -20.65 -12.01 -15.17
N ALA A 337 -21.77 -12.41 -15.78
CA ALA A 337 -21.94 -12.45 -17.24
C ALA A 337 -21.71 -11.08 -17.91
N TYR A 338 -22.11 -9.98 -17.26
CA TYR A 338 -21.93 -8.63 -17.80
C TYR A 338 -20.45 -8.19 -17.84
N MET A 339 -19.58 -8.76 -16.99
CA MET A 339 -18.15 -8.51 -17.05
C MET A 339 -17.51 -9.23 -18.23
N GLN A 340 -18.12 -10.33 -18.72
CA GLN A 340 -17.65 -11.00 -19.93
C GLN A 340 -17.55 -10.00 -21.06
N GLU A 341 -18.52 -9.11 -21.23
CA GLU A 341 -18.50 -8.05 -22.24
C GLU A 341 -17.37 -7.03 -22.04
N VAL A 342 -16.92 -6.73 -20.81
CA VAL A 342 -15.76 -5.84 -20.56
C VAL A 342 -14.42 -6.54 -20.87
N PHE A 343 -14.39 -7.87 -20.83
CA PHE A 343 -13.22 -8.72 -21.11
C PHE A 343 -13.13 -9.25 -22.54
N ALA A 344 -14.28 -9.56 -23.14
CA ALA A 344 -14.64 -9.16 -24.49
C ALA A 344 -14.33 -7.66 -24.66
N LEU A 345 -14.52 -6.94 -25.74
CA LEU A 345 -14.12 -5.51 -25.89
C LEU A 345 -12.64 -5.11 -25.62
N CYS A 346 -11.85 -5.82 -24.83
CA CYS A 346 -10.42 -6.07 -25.07
C CYS A 346 -10.24 -7.02 -26.29
N GLU A 347 -11.26 -7.13 -27.16
CA GLU A 347 -11.60 -8.24 -28.03
C GLU A 347 -10.83 -8.31 -29.34
N THR A 348 -10.01 -9.34 -29.42
CA THR A 348 -10.16 -10.48 -30.33
C THR A 348 -9.33 -11.60 -29.68
N ASP A 349 -9.51 -12.89 -30.00
CA ASP A 349 -8.72 -13.97 -29.38
C ASP A 349 -7.18 -13.73 -29.48
N LYS A 350 -6.74 -13.02 -30.52
CA LYS A 350 -5.35 -12.55 -30.70
C LYS A 350 -4.88 -11.57 -29.60
N HIS A 351 -5.80 -10.84 -28.96
CA HIS A 351 -5.50 -9.81 -27.96
C HIS A 351 -5.52 -10.32 -26.51
N VAL A 352 -6.19 -11.42 -26.17
CA VAL A 352 -6.00 -12.06 -24.85
C VAL A 352 -4.57 -12.57 -24.72
N ASP A 353 -4.06 -13.20 -25.78
CA ASP A 353 -2.65 -13.57 -25.87
C ASP A 353 -1.73 -12.35 -25.92
N ALA A 354 -2.12 -11.27 -26.59
CA ALA A 354 -1.37 -10.01 -26.55
C ALA A 354 -1.34 -9.42 -25.12
N MET A 355 -2.45 -9.40 -24.40
CA MET A 355 -2.55 -8.86 -23.04
C MET A 355 -1.75 -9.71 -22.06
N ARG A 356 -1.82 -11.03 -22.19
CA ARG A 356 -0.97 -11.99 -21.48
C ARG A 356 0.51 -11.73 -21.79
N THR A 357 0.84 -11.48 -23.06
CA THR A 357 2.21 -11.19 -23.51
C THR A 357 2.73 -9.87 -22.97
N VAL A 358 1.94 -8.79 -23.06
CA VAL A 358 2.25 -7.47 -22.52
C VAL A 358 2.43 -7.53 -21.00
N SER A 359 1.55 -8.25 -20.30
CA SER A 359 1.66 -8.47 -18.86
C SER A 359 2.93 -9.24 -18.50
N LYS A 360 3.24 -10.34 -19.21
CA LYS A 360 4.50 -11.07 -19.03
C LYS A 360 5.72 -10.20 -19.34
N PHE A 361 5.66 -9.35 -20.36
CA PHE A 361 6.74 -8.44 -20.73
C PHE A 361 6.95 -7.35 -19.68
N PHE A 362 5.87 -6.78 -19.15
CA PHE A 362 5.88 -5.84 -18.03
C PHE A 362 6.52 -6.46 -16.78
N LEU A 363 6.08 -7.65 -16.38
CA LEU A 363 6.65 -8.37 -15.24
C LEU A 363 8.11 -8.75 -15.46
N LYS A 364 8.47 -9.14 -16.70
CA LYS A 364 9.86 -9.39 -17.08
C LYS A 364 10.73 -8.15 -16.95
N LYS A 365 10.23 -6.97 -17.37
CA LYS A 365 10.94 -5.69 -17.19
C LYS A 365 11.17 -5.38 -15.72
N ILE A 366 10.15 -5.53 -14.87
CA ILE A 366 10.28 -5.35 -13.42
C ILE A 366 11.38 -6.25 -12.84
N CYS A 367 11.41 -7.54 -13.23
CA CYS A 367 12.44 -8.46 -12.77
C CYS A 367 13.83 -8.12 -13.33
N PHE A 368 13.92 -7.63 -14.57
CA PHE A 368 15.19 -7.27 -15.19
C PHE A 368 15.83 -6.03 -14.57
N VAL A 369 15.02 -5.06 -14.13
CA VAL A 369 15.48 -3.89 -13.38
C VAL A 369 16.25 -4.34 -12.13
N ALA A 370 15.82 -5.41 -11.46
CA ALA A 370 16.55 -5.98 -10.32
C ALA A 370 17.98 -6.40 -10.70
N ALA A 371 18.16 -7.06 -11.86
CA ALA A 371 19.47 -7.49 -12.31
C ALA A 371 20.43 -6.32 -12.53
N PHE A 372 19.94 -5.19 -13.09
CA PHE A 372 20.76 -3.99 -13.28
C PHE A 372 21.21 -3.38 -11.95
N PHE A 373 20.30 -3.30 -10.96
CA PHE A 373 20.66 -2.83 -9.61
C PHE A 373 21.58 -3.79 -8.87
N CYS A 374 21.39 -5.11 -9.02
CA CYS A 374 22.27 -6.11 -8.40
C CYS A 374 23.68 -6.11 -9.02
N PHE A 375 23.81 -5.92 -10.34
CA PHE A 375 25.12 -5.78 -10.99
C PHE A 375 25.83 -4.48 -10.59
N GLY A 376 25.12 -3.34 -10.57
CA GLY A 376 25.68 -2.07 -10.10
C GLY A 376 26.08 -2.05 -8.62
N TYR A 377 25.53 -2.96 -7.80
CA TYR A 377 25.95 -3.14 -6.40
C TYR A 377 27.12 -4.14 -6.26
N ARG A 378 27.21 -5.15 -7.14
CA ARG A 378 28.28 -6.15 -7.13
C ARG A 378 29.62 -5.61 -7.63
N GLU A 379 29.60 -4.59 -8.51
CA GLU A 379 30.82 -3.87 -8.95
C GLU A 379 31.47 -3.01 -7.85
N ARG A 380 30.85 -2.84 -6.67
CA ARG A 380 31.48 -2.14 -5.53
C ARG A 380 32.32 -3.04 -4.63
N THR A 381 32.34 -4.36 -4.86
CA THR A 381 33.07 -5.30 -3.98
C THR A 381 34.12 -6.16 -4.67
N GLU A 382 34.25 -6.16 -6.00
CA GLU A 382 35.27 -6.96 -6.70
C GLU A 382 35.81 -6.21 -7.92
N ASN A 383 36.62 -5.18 -7.70
CA ASN A 383 37.49 -4.60 -8.73
C ASN A 383 38.88 -5.25 -8.60
N GLU A 384 39.13 -6.35 -9.32
CA GLU A 384 40.50 -6.73 -9.73
C GLU A 384 40.61 -7.76 -10.88
N GLU A 385 39.53 -8.37 -11.40
CA GLU A 385 39.68 -9.47 -12.40
C GLU A 385 38.94 -9.29 -13.75
N ILE A 386 38.59 -8.06 -14.18
CA ILE A 386 37.89 -7.83 -15.47
C ILE A 386 38.70 -6.96 -16.45
N ASN A 387 40.04 -7.04 -16.41
CA ASN A 387 40.87 -6.50 -17.50
C ASN A 387 41.34 -7.56 -18.50
N HIS A 388 40.92 -8.83 -18.35
CA HIS A 388 41.36 -9.94 -19.22
C HIS A 388 40.27 -10.50 -20.15
N VAL A 389 39.01 -10.05 -20.05
CA VAL A 389 37.87 -10.64 -20.80
C VAL A 389 37.35 -9.74 -21.93
N LEU A 390 37.66 -8.45 -21.92
CA LEU A 390 37.29 -7.53 -22.99
C LEU A 390 38.48 -7.32 -23.92
N GLY A 391 38.69 -8.27 -24.83
CA GLY A 391 39.62 -8.15 -25.95
C GLY A 391 39.23 -6.99 -26.86
N VAL A 392 39.64 -5.79 -26.49
CA VAL A 392 39.60 -4.59 -27.32
C VAL A 392 41.05 -4.12 -27.45
N ASP A 393 41.75 -4.72 -28.40
CA ASP A 393 42.99 -4.17 -28.93
C ASP A 393 42.71 -2.80 -29.56
N GLN A 394 43.57 -1.85 -29.21
CA GLN A 394 44.02 -0.70 -29.99
C GLN A 394 42.98 0.08 -30.82
N LEU A 395 42.65 1.27 -30.34
CA LEU A 395 42.66 2.47 -31.18
C LEU A 395 43.19 3.65 -30.36
N SER A 396 44.48 3.88 -30.54
CA SER A 396 45.23 5.06 -30.11
C SER A 396 44.90 6.29 -30.95
N LEU A 397 45.17 7.46 -30.35
CA LEU A 397 45.32 8.82 -30.92
C LEU A 397 44.03 9.65 -30.93
N SER A 398 43.98 10.88 -30.42
CA SER A 398 45.06 11.83 -30.17
C SER A 398 44.66 12.94 -29.20
N HIS A 399 45.67 13.46 -28.51
CA HIS A 399 45.73 14.72 -27.78
C HIS A 399 45.01 15.89 -28.45
N VAL A 400 44.29 16.67 -27.65
CA VAL A 400 44.37 18.15 -27.69
C VAL A 400 44.41 18.64 -26.24
N ALA A 401 45.53 19.28 -25.90
CA ALA A 401 45.76 20.01 -24.68
C ALA A 401 45.43 21.50 -24.91
N THR A 402 44.87 22.15 -23.88
CA THR A 402 44.85 23.60 -23.56
C THR A 402 44.13 23.69 -22.22
N ASP A 403 44.63 24.18 -21.09
CA ASP A 403 45.91 24.76 -20.65
C ASP A 403 46.19 24.26 -19.22
#